data_AF-A0A934NCS3-F1
#
_entry.id   AF-A0A934NCS3-F1
#
_cell.length_a   1.000
_cell.length_b   1.000
_cell.length_c   1.000
_cell.angle_alpha   90.00
_cell.angle_beta   90.00
_cell.angle_gamma   90.00
#
_symmetry.space_group_name_H-M   'P 1'
#
loop_
_entity.id
_entity.type
_entity.pdbx_description
1 polymer ?
#
loop_
_entity_poly.entity_id
_entity_poly.type
_entity_poly.pdbx_seq_one_letter_code
_entity_poly.pdbx_strand_id
1 'polypeptide(L)'
;MKISIPLLVTFVLLTASGCDIAGPHPPVAVNRVHTSPTPNVSSSPTLAGSAPTAPAPTSLPAPVVVPTPGTTTVLARCHTGVLLVSFAGSQGAAGTIVDTFRVANTSTSRCVILGYVGMLMLDAAGRPLPTHVVRNGGVFSTQAGPSGFSLEPGTAASFQAAWSDVPHGSEGPCPEAAQLEVTPPDEYDHRLISVNGWSLAPCGGGEIDVTPIRAAGLPGTRLT
;
A
#
# COMPACT_ATOMS: atom_id res chain seq x y z
N MET A 1 -54.44 -9.48 -3.67
CA MET A 1 -54.94 -8.13 -3.32
C MET A 1 -53.89 -7.14 -3.81
N LYS A 2 -54.20 -6.37 -4.85
CA LYS A 2 -53.29 -5.41 -5.51
C LYS A 2 -53.40 -4.06 -4.80
N ILE A 3 -52.29 -3.53 -4.32
CA ILE A 3 -52.18 -2.12 -3.87
C ILE A 3 -51.08 -1.47 -4.70
N SER A 4 -51.51 -0.57 -5.58
CA SER A 4 -50.67 0.29 -6.42
C SER A 4 -50.61 1.65 -5.73
N ILE A 5 -49.42 2.12 -5.38
CA ILE A 5 -49.18 3.47 -4.85
C ILE A 5 -48.42 4.26 -5.93
N PRO A 6 -48.94 5.40 -6.42
CA PRO A 6 -48.30 6.15 -7.50
C PRO A 6 -47.12 6.97 -6.98
N LEU A 7 -46.01 6.83 -7.70
CA LEU A 7 -44.71 7.47 -7.53
C LEU A 7 -44.75 8.90 -8.12
N LEU A 8 -44.46 9.92 -7.32
CA LEU A 8 -44.31 11.31 -7.77
C LEU A 8 -42.81 11.60 -7.88
N VAL A 9 -42.28 11.59 -9.10
CA VAL A 9 -40.86 11.87 -9.42
C VAL A 9 -40.75 13.31 -9.90
N THR A 10 -40.20 14.19 -9.07
CA THR A 10 -39.83 15.56 -9.44
C THR A 10 -38.46 15.56 -10.11
N PHE A 11 -38.44 15.94 -11.39
CA PHE A 11 -37.25 16.04 -12.23
C PHE A 11 -36.57 17.40 -11.97
N VAL A 12 -35.39 17.39 -11.34
CA VAL A 12 -34.57 18.60 -11.15
C VAL A 12 -33.47 18.59 -12.21
N LEU A 13 -33.57 19.49 -13.19
CA LEU A 13 -32.53 19.78 -14.17
C LEU A 13 -31.51 20.76 -13.55
N LEU A 14 -30.26 20.31 -13.36
CA LEU A 14 -29.12 21.19 -13.09
C LEU A 14 -28.22 21.24 -14.33
N THR A 15 -28.12 22.42 -14.95
CA THR A 15 -27.13 22.73 -15.99
C THR A 15 -25.89 23.31 -15.34
N ALA A 16 -24.74 22.65 -15.50
CA ALA A 16 -23.44 23.19 -15.11
C ALA A 16 -22.65 23.57 -16.38
N SER A 17 -22.46 24.88 -16.57
CA SER A 17 -21.57 25.46 -17.58
C SER A 17 -20.12 25.33 -17.13
N GLY A 18 -19.26 24.87 -18.04
CA GLY A 18 -17.82 24.73 -17.82
C GLY A 18 -17.07 26.06 -17.81
N CYS A 19 -15.95 26.06 -17.09
CA CYS A 19 -14.88 27.05 -17.22
C CYS A 19 -13.56 26.29 -17.41
N ASP A 20 -13.04 26.30 -18.63
CA ASP A 20 -11.65 25.99 -18.96
C ASP A 20 -10.74 27.11 -18.46
N ILE A 21 -9.72 26.78 -17.65
CA ILE A 21 -8.59 27.69 -17.37
C ILE A 21 -7.29 26.90 -17.46
N ALA A 22 -6.41 27.39 -18.34
CA ALA A 22 -5.12 26.85 -18.69
C ALA A 22 -3.97 27.36 -17.80
N GLY A 23 -2.99 26.47 -17.53
CA GLY A 23 -1.61 26.77 -17.12
C GLY A 23 -1.38 27.16 -15.64
N PRO A 24 -0.14 27.03 -15.08
CA PRO A 24 1.16 27.05 -15.77
C PRO A 24 2.17 25.93 -15.38
N HIS A 25 3.17 25.73 -16.25
CA HIS A 25 4.33 24.85 -16.06
C HIS A 25 5.31 25.37 -15.00
N PRO A 26 5.92 24.49 -14.17
CA PRO A 26 7.14 24.81 -13.41
C PRO A 26 8.43 24.41 -14.17
N PRO A 27 9.55 25.13 -13.96
CA PRO A 27 10.82 24.85 -14.62
C PRO A 27 11.53 23.64 -14.02
N VAL A 28 12.05 22.78 -14.90
CA VAL A 28 12.94 21.65 -14.57
C VAL A 28 14.35 22.19 -14.31
N ALA A 29 14.79 22.18 -13.05
CA ALA A 29 16.18 22.40 -12.68
C ALA A 29 16.92 21.04 -12.73
N VAL A 30 17.76 20.85 -13.75
CA VAL A 30 18.61 19.65 -13.89
C VAL A 30 19.91 19.89 -13.13
N ASN A 31 20.02 19.38 -11.90
CA ASN A 31 21.27 19.40 -11.15
C ASN A 31 22.18 18.26 -11.62
N ARG A 32 23.15 18.56 -12.50
CA ARG A 32 24.19 17.60 -12.90
C ARG A 32 25.26 17.55 -11.82
N VAL A 33 25.20 16.54 -10.95
CA VAL A 33 26.33 16.15 -10.09
C VAL A 33 27.30 15.36 -10.97
N HIS A 34 28.40 16.00 -11.41
CA HIS A 34 29.55 15.29 -11.97
C HIS A 34 30.45 14.87 -10.80
N THR A 35 30.34 13.60 -10.43
CA THR A 35 31.29 12.89 -9.58
C THR A 35 32.61 12.71 -10.34
N SER A 36 33.68 13.30 -9.81
CA SER A 36 35.05 13.12 -10.27
C SER A 36 35.59 11.79 -9.72
N PRO A 37 36.08 10.85 -10.55
CA PRO A 37 36.81 9.69 -10.07
C PRO A 37 38.31 10.01 -9.99
N THR A 38 38.87 9.99 -8.78
CA THR A 38 40.32 9.95 -8.56
C THR A 38 40.82 8.51 -8.73
N PRO A 39 41.80 8.23 -9.61
CA PRO A 39 42.58 7.02 -9.56
C PRO A 39 43.79 7.23 -8.65
N ASN A 40 43.83 6.45 -7.57
CA ASN A 40 44.99 6.29 -6.71
C ASN A 40 46.01 5.37 -7.41
N VAL A 41 47.18 5.90 -7.79
CA VAL A 41 48.28 5.09 -8.33
C VAL A 41 49.43 5.08 -7.34
N SER A 42 49.71 3.87 -6.87
CA SER A 42 50.79 3.47 -6.00
C SER A 42 52.14 3.60 -6.71
N SER A 43 53.18 4.07 -6.03
CA SER A 43 54.57 3.98 -6.47
C SER A 43 55.50 3.96 -5.27
N SER A 44 56.17 2.82 -5.06
CA SER A 44 57.35 2.66 -4.21
C SER A 44 58.62 2.92 -5.04
N PRO A 45 59.70 3.42 -4.40
CA PRO A 45 60.88 2.55 -4.31
C PRO A 45 61.68 2.67 -3.00
N THR A 46 62.39 1.58 -2.71
CA THR A 46 63.41 1.34 -1.68
C THR A 46 64.72 2.13 -1.89
N LEU A 47 65.35 2.62 -0.82
CA LEU A 47 66.65 2.13 -0.29
C LEU A 47 67.24 2.98 0.85
N ALA A 48 67.85 2.26 1.79
CA ALA A 48 69.06 2.56 2.58
C ALA A 48 69.09 3.71 3.63
N GLY A 49 69.22 3.29 4.90
CA GLY A 49 70.42 3.58 5.68
C GLY A 49 70.35 4.70 6.72
N SER A 50 70.56 4.28 7.98
CA SER A 50 71.26 4.98 9.10
C SER A 50 70.42 5.12 10.37
N ALA A 51 70.78 4.35 11.40
CA ALA A 51 70.45 4.64 12.80
C ALA A 51 71.30 5.84 13.27
N PRO A 52 70.78 6.75 14.12
CA PRO A 52 71.01 6.56 15.56
C PRO A 52 69.97 7.22 16.52
N THR A 53 70.08 6.78 17.79
CA THR A 53 69.71 7.47 19.05
C THR A 53 68.22 7.68 19.40
N ALA A 54 67.80 6.99 20.46
CA ALA A 54 66.49 7.07 21.08
C ALA A 54 66.30 8.36 21.92
N PRO A 55 65.23 9.14 21.69
CA PRO A 55 64.72 10.12 22.63
C PRO A 55 63.72 9.50 23.62
N ALA A 56 63.63 10.10 24.81
CA ALA A 56 62.74 9.71 25.92
C ALA A 56 61.23 9.68 25.55
N PRO A 57 60.39 8.90 26.26
CA PRO A 57 58.97 8.76 25.92
C PRO A 57 58.17 10.01 26.27
N THR A 58 57.84 10.81 25.26
CA THR A 58 56.80 11.83 25.35
C THR A 58 55.44 11.16 25.11
N SER A 59 54.61 11.11 26.15
CA SER A 59 53.23 10.60 26.08
C SER A 59 52.40 11.41 25.08
N LEU A 60 52.00 10.80 23.96
CA LEU A 60 51.01 11.39 23.04
C LEU A 60 49.62 11.37 23.68
N PRO A 61 48.81 12.43 23.51
CA PRO A 61 47.39 12.38 23.86
C PRO A 61 46.69 11.31 23.02
N ALA A 62 45.79 10.54 23.65
CA ALA A 62 45.00 9.51 23.00
C ALA A 62 44.20 10.10 21.82
N PRO A 63 44.08 9.40 20.68
CA PRO A 63 43.25 9.86 19.58
C PRO A 63 41.80 10.02 20.06
N VAL A 64 41.25 11.21 19.89
CA VAL A 64 39.83 11.48 20.09
C VAL A 64 39.07 10.70 19.03
N VAL A 65 38.38 9.64 19.43
CA VAL A 65 37.47 8.90 18.57
C VAL A 65 36.29 9.82 18.28
N VAL A 66 36.29 10.44 17.10
CA VAL A 66 35.12 11.16 16.60
C VAL A 66 34.06 10.11 16.26
N PRO A 67 32.89 10.09 16.94
CA PRO A 67 31.84 9.14 16.58
C PRO A 67 31.45 9.37 15.13
N THR A 68 31.58 8.34 14.31
CA THR A 68 31.15 8.36 12.93
C THR A 68 29.65 8.64 12.89
N PRO A 69 29.15 9.57 12.05
CA PRO A 69 27.72 9.80 11.90
C PRO A 69 27.03 8.48 11.58
N GLY A 70 26.14 8.05 12.47
CA GLY A 70 25.39 6.81 12.30
C GLY A 70 24.55 6.89 11.03
N THR A 71 24.68 5.88 10.16
CA THR A 71 23.88 5.79 8.94
C THR A 71 22.43 5.57 9.33
N THR A 72 21.56 6.57 9.12
CA THR A 72 20.11 6.40 9.32
C THR A 72 19.62 5.39 8.28
N THR A 73 19.38 4.15 8.71
CA THR A 73 18.84 3.10 7.85
C THR A 73 17.37 3.42 7.58
N VAL A 74 17.06 3.89 6.38
CA VAL A 74 15.67 4.06 5.93
C VAL A 74 15.04 2.67 5.81
N LEU A 75 13.90 2.47 6.48
CA LEU A 75 13.25 1.18 6.45
C LEU A 75 12.67 0.90 5.06
N ALA A 76 12.94 -0.29 4.53
CA ALA A 76 12.43 -0.71 3.22
C ALA A 76 10.89 -0.88 3.25
N ARG A 77 10.25 -0.67 2.10
CA ARG A 77 8.82 -0.94 1.93
C ARG A 77 8.54 -2.45 1.97
N CYS A 78 7.33 -2.84 2.34
CA CYS A 78 6.89 -4.22 2.22
C CYS A 78 6.68 -4.57 0.75
N HIS A 79 7.45 -5.52 0.25
CA HIS A 79 7.24 -6.08 -1.09
C HIS A 79 6.22 -7.20 -1.07
N THR A 80 5.56 -7.44 -2.20
CA THR A 80 4.54 -8.49 -2.34
C THR A 80 5.08 -9.84 -1.86
N GLY A 81 6.32 -10.17 -2.23
CA GLY A 81 7.08 -11.37 -1.85
C GLY A 81 6.93 -11.81 -0.39
N VAL A 82 6.91 -10.87 0.54
CA VAL A 82 6.92 -11.14 1.99
C VAL A 82 5.56 -11.00 2.66
N LEU A 83 4.53 -10.60 1.91
CA LEU A 83 3.19 -10.41 2.42
C LEU A 83 2.33 -11.65 2.19
N LEU A 84 1.62 -12.06 3.23
CA LEU A 84 0.51 -13.00 3.14
C LEU A 84 -0.80 -12.24 3.27
N VAL A 85 -1.74 -12.47 2.36
CA VAL A 85 -3.08 -11.89 2.43
C VAL A 85 -4.09 -13.01 2.67
N SER A 86 -5.03 -12.80 3.58
CA SER A 86 -6.06 -13.79 3.92
C SER A 86 -7.40 -13.11 4.22
N PHE A 87 -8.49 -13.72 3.77
CA PHE A 87 -9.84 -13.34 4.18
C PHE A 87 -10.03 -13.59 5.69
N ALA A 88 -10.61 -12.63 6.40
CA ALA A 88 -10.78 -12.69 7.86
C ALA A 88 -12.24 -12.74 8.29
N GLY A 89 -13.18 -12.31 7.45
CA GLY A 89 -14.61 -12.37 7.73
C GLY A 89 -15.40 -11.36 6.90
N SER A 90 -16.72 -11.47 6.94
CA SER A 90 -17.64 -10.62 6.20
C SER A 90 -18.82 -10.20 7.09
N GLN A 91 -19.33 -9.01 6.87
CA GLN A 91 -20.60 -8.53 7.42
C GLN A 91 -21.45 -7.95 6.29
N GLY A 92 -22.77 -8.09 6.37
CA GLY A 92 -23.67 -7.58 5.34
C GLY A 92 -24.93 -6.96 5.92
N ALA A 93 -25.36 -5.85 5.34
CA ALA A 93 -26.63 -5.20 5.65
C ALA A 93 -27.12 -4.34 4.48
N ALA A 94 -28.44 -4.34 4.27
CA ALA A 94 -29.12 -3.45 3.32
C ALA A 94 -28.53 -3.42 1.89
N GLY A 95 -28.05 -4.56 1.41
CA GLY A 95 -27.48 -4.69 0.07
C GLY A 95 -25.99 -4.36 -0.01
N THR A 96 -25.33 -4.06 1.12
CA THR A 96 -23.89 -3.80 1.19
C THR A 96 -23.21 -4.89 1.99
N ILE A 97 -22.16 -5.46 1.42
CA ILE A 97 -21.27 -6.42 2.05
C ILE A 97 -19.94 -5.74 2.34
N VAL A 98 -19.36 -6.02 3.49
CA VAL A 98 -18.04 -5.55 3.92
C VAL A 98 -17.20 -6.75 4.32
N ASP A 99 -16.19 -7.02 3.51
CA ASP A 99 -15.20 -8.05 3.74
C ASP A 99 -13.96 -7.47 4.41
N THR A 100 -13.45 -8.17 5.42
CA THR A 100 -12.22 -7.81 6.12
C THR A 100 -11.10 -8.76 5.70
N PHE A 101 -9.95 -8.19 5.36
CA PHE A 101 -8.76 -8.93 4.99
C PHE A 101 -7.62 -8.63 5.97
N ARG A 102 -6.77 -9.64 6.19
CA ARG A 102 -5.51 -9.53 6.94
C ARG A 102 -4.34 -9.53 5.98
N VAL A 103 -3.35 -8.68 6.28
CA VAL A 103 -2.08 -8.59 5.55
C VAL A 103 -0.95 -8.80 6.56
N ALA A 104 -0.28 -9.95 6.50
CA ALA A 104 0.76 -10.34 7.46
C ALA A 104 2.16 -10.25 6.84
N ASN A 105 3.13 -9.74 7.60
CA ASN A 105 4.55 -9.80 7.23
C ASN A 105 5.12 -11.17 7.64
N THR A 106 5.49 -11.97 6.64
CA THR A 106 6.05 -13.31 6.82
C THR A 106 7.58 -13.35 6.78
N SER A 107 8.23 -12.21 6.54
CA SER A 107 9.69 -12.12 6.58
C SER A 107 10.21 -12.00 8.01
N THR A 108 11.54 -12.12 8.15
CA THR A 108 12.26 -11.89 9.41
C THR A 108 12.60 -10.41 9.66
N SER A 109 12.23 -9.51 8.74
CA SER A 109 12.55 -8.09 8.80
C SER A 109 11.28 -7.24 8.82
N ARG A 110 11.25 -6.19 9.65
CA ARG A 110 10.17 -5.21 9.57
C ARG A 110 10.23 -4.45 8.25
N CYS A 111 9.10 -3.93 7.79
CA CYS A 111 9.00 -3.13 6.57
C CYS A 111 7.92 -2.07 6.70
N VAL A 112 7.96 -1.01 5.88
CA VAL A 112 6.94 0.04 5.87
C VAL A 112 5.83 -0.31 4.88
N ILE A 113 4.58 -0.13 5.29
CA ILE A 113 3.42 -0.23 4.41
C ILE A 113 2.58 1.05 4.49
N LEU A 114 2.11 1.53 3.34
CA LEU A 114 1.32 2.76 3.19
C LEU A 114 0.48 2.63 1.93
N GLY A 115 -0.83 2.89 2.03
CA GLY A 115 -1.69 3.04 0.84
C GLY A 115 -2.87 2.09 0.82
N TYR A 116 -3.39 1.89 -0.39
CA TYR A 116 -4.54 1.06 -0.71
C TYR A 116 -4.08 -0.15 -1.51
N VAL A 117 -4.78 -1.26 -1.38
CA VAL A 117 -4.58 -2.41 -2.26
C VAL A 117 -5.24 -2.17 -3.62
N GLY A 118 -4.71 -2.81 -4.66
CA GLY A 118 -5.46 -3.15 -5.86
C GLY A 118 -6.14 -4.51 -5.70
N MET A 119 -7.17 -4.76 -6.51
CA MET A 119 -7.92 -6.02 -6.53
C MET A 119 -8.33 -6.37 -7.96
N LEU A 120 -8.33 -7.66 -8.27
CA LEU A 120 -8.88 -8.20 -9.51
C LEU A 120 -9.59 -9.52 -9.21
N MET A 121 -10.89 -9.57 -9.53
CA MET A 121 -11.66 -10.80 -9.40
C MET A 121 -11.40 -11.71 -10.60
N LEU A 122 -11.28 -13.00 -10.33
CA LEU A 122 -11.10 -14.03 -11.34
C LEU A 122 -12.19 -15.09 -11.23
N ASP A 123 -12.63 -15.62 -12.36
CA ASP A 123 -13.50 -16.79 -12.42
C ASP A 123 -12.74 -18.09 -12.11
N ALA A 124 -13.46 -19.23 -12.10
CA ALA A 124 -12.87 -20.53 -11.79
C ALA A 124 -11.79 -20.99 -12.80
N ALA A 125 -11.73 -20.38 -13.99
CA ALA A 125 -10.71 -20.64 -14.99
C ALA A 125 -9.52 -19.66 -14.90
N GLY A 126 -9.51 -18.76 -13.91
CA GLY A 126 -8.50 -17.72 -13.74
C GLY A 126 -8.66 -16.55 -14.72
N ARG A 127 -9.83 -16.39 -15.34
CA ARG A 127 -10.09 -15.28 -16.27
C ARG A 127 -10.58 -14.06 -15.50
N PRO A 128 -10.16 -12.84 -15.87
CA PRO A 128 -10.60 -11.63 -15.18
C PRO A 128 -12.10 -11.40 -15.34
N LEU A 129 -12.74 -11.06 -14.24
CA LEU A 129 -14.10 -10.54 -14.17
C LEU A 129 -14.06 -9.01 -14.14
N PRO A 130 -15.18 -8.31 -14.46
CA PRO A 130 -15.29 -6.87 -14.22
C PRO A 130 -14.92 -6.56 -12.77
N THR A 131 -13.97 -5.64 -12.55
CA THR A 131 -13.55 -5.22 -11.21
C THR A 131 -13.15 -3.76 -11.28
N HIS A 132 -13.77 -2.93 -10.44
CA HIS A 132 -13.52 -1.49 -10.36
C HIS A 132 -13.22 -1.12 -8.91
N VAL A 133 -11.94 -0.94 -8.59
CA VAL A 133 -11.52 -0.62 -7.23
C VAL A 133 -11.57 0.88 -6.97
N VAL A 134 -12.34 1.28 -5.96
CA VAL A 134 -12.49 2.68 -5.54
C VAL A 134 -11.85 2.88 -4.17
N ARG A 135 -10.90 3.81 -4.08
CA ARG A 135 -10.20 4.10 -2.82
C ARG A 135 -11.06 4.99 -1.94
N ASN A 136 -11.39 4.53 -0.73
CA ASN A 136 -12.33 5.19 0.18
C ASN A 136 -13.64 5.58 -0.53
N GLY A 137 -14.17 4.73 -1.41
CA GLY A 137 -15.50 4.96 -2.00
C GLY A 137 -16.62 4.52 -1.06
N GLY A 138 -17.86 4.65 -1.55
CA GLY A 138 -19.08 4.21 -0.85
C GLY A 138 -19.13 4.49 0.64
N VAL A 139 -19.31 3.42 1.42
CA VAL A 139 -19.40 3.44 2.89
C VAL A 139 -18.12 3.89 3.60
N PHE A 140 -17.01 4.03 2.87
CA PHE A 140 -15.71 4.48 3.38
C PHE A 140 -15.35 5.92 3.02
N SER A 141 -16.24 6.65 2.34
CA SER A 141 -16.02 8.03 1.87
C SER A 141 -15.59 9.05 2.93
N THR A 142 -15.91 8.82 4.20
CA THR A 142 -15.53 9.68 5.32
C THR A 142 -14.29 9.21 6.07
N GLN A 143 -13.71 8.06 5.69
CA GLN A 143 -12.50 7.57 6.32
C GLN A 143 -11.30 8.43 5.98
N ALA A 144 -10.38 8.56 6.94
CA ALA A 144 -9.10 9.21 6.69
C ALA A 144 -8.33 8.52 5.56
N GLY A 145 -7.43 9.26 4.91
CA GLY A 145 -6.49 8.69 3.94
C GLY A 145 -5.50 7.70 4.58
N PRO A 146 -4.61 7.10 3.75
CA PRO A 146 -3.59 6.17 4.22
C PRO A 146 -2.57 6.89 5.11
N SER A 147 -2.13 6.21 6.16
CA SER A 147 -1.02 6.61 7.02
C SER A 147 -0.02 5.48 7.09
N GLY A 148 1.26 5.78 6.91
CA GLY A 148 2.32 4.76 6.80
C GLY A 148 2.73 4.27 8.17
N PHE A 149 3.04 2.97 8.29
CA PHE A 149 3.50 2.38 9.54
C PHE A 149 4.46 1.20 9.30
N SER A 150 5.22 0.83 10.33
CA SER A 150 6.07 -0.36 10.34
C SER A 150 5.23 -1.60 10.59
N LEU A 151 5.33 -2.60 9.72
CA LEU A 151 4.78 -3.92 9.90
C LEU A 151 5.90 -4.87 10.37
N GLU A 152 5.88 -5.20 11.65
CA GLU A 152 6.88 -6.06 12.28
C GLU A 152 6.77 -7.52 11.80
N PRO A 153 7.87 -8.30 11.84
CA PRO A 153 7.85 -9.73 11.53
C PRO A 153 6.75 -10.48 12.28
N GLY A 154 5.97 -11.29 11.56
CA GLY A 154 4.89 -12.10 12.14
C GLY A 154 3.65 -11.31 12.57
N THR A 155 3.64 -9.98 12.43
CA THR A 155 2.46 -9.16 12.72
C THR A 155 1.59 -8.94 11.49
N ALA A 156 0.34 -8.53 11.72
CA ALA A 156 -0.62 -8.31 10.65
C ALA A 156 -1.30 -6.95 10.77
N ALA A 157 -1.54 -6.36 9.60
CA ALA A 157 -2.42 -5.24 9.35
C ALA A 157 -3.75 -5.74 8.79
N SER A 158 -4.69 -4.83 8.57
CA SER A 158 -5.98 -5.14 7.93
C SER A 158 -6.43 -4.04 6.98
N PHE A 159 -7.21 -4.43 5.97
CA PHE A 159 -8.02 -3.51 5.17
C PHE A 159 -9.42 -4.12 5.01
N GLN A 160 -10.37 -3.30 4.60
CA GLN A 160 -11.73 -3.74 4.27
C GLN A 160 -12.04 -3.44 2.81
N ALA A 161 -12.89 -4.27 2.22
CA ALA A 161 -13.47 -4.11 0.90
C ALA A 161 -14.99 -4.13 1.03
N ALA A 162 -15.67 -3.12 0.51
CA ALA A 162 -17.13 -3.05 0.50
C ALA A 162 -17.66 -3.13 -0.93
N TRP A 163 -18.80 -3.77 -1.10
CA TRP A 163 -19.44 -3.97 -2.39
C TRP A 163 -20.95 -4.16 -2.24
N SER A 164 -21.69 -3.96 -3.33
CA SER A 164 -23.14 -4.18 -3.38
C SER A 164 -23.46 -5.60 -3.87
N ASP A 165 -24.32 -6.34 -3.17
CA ASP A 165 -24.87 -7.64 -3.64
C ASP A 165 -26.22 -7.46 -4.37
N VAL A 166 -26.61 -6.21 -4.63
CA VAL A 166 -27.86 -5.85 -5.30
C VAL A 166 -27.56 -5.37 -6.72
N PRO A 167 -28.08 -6.06 -7.77
CA PRO A 167 -27.96 -5.62 -9.16
C PRO A 167 -28.56 -4.22 -9.37
N HIS A 168 -27.89 -3.38 -10.17
CA HIS A 168 -28.36 -2.03 -10.45
C HIS A 168 -29.03 -1.93 -11.84
N GLY A 169 -30.20 -1.30 -11.89
CA GLY A 169 -30.90 -1.01 -13.16
C GLY A 169 -31.27 -2.26 -13.95
N SER A 170 -30.58 -2.49 -15.07
CA SER A 170 -30.80 -3.64 -15.98
C SER A 170 -29.68 -4.68 -15.93
N GLU A 171 -28.80 -4.59 -14.93
CA GLU A 171 -27.75 -5.57 -14.69
C GLU A 171 -28.35 -6.97 -14.47
N GLY A 172 -27.68 -8.00 -15.00
CA GLY A 172 -28.02 -9.39 -14.73
C GLY A 172 -27.54 -9.84 -13.34
N PRO A 173 -27.45 -11.16 -13.12
CA PRO A 173 -26.78 -11.67 -11.93
C PRO A 173 -25.33 -11.18 -11.85
N CYS A 174 -24.91 -10.78 -10.65
CA CYS A 174 -23.58 -10.25 -10.43
C CYS A 174 -22.54 -11.39 -10.52
N PRO A 175 -21.46 -11.23 -11.31
CA PRO A 175 -20.50 -12.31 -11.50
C PRO A 175 -19.81 -12.70 -10.19
N GLU A 176 -19.82 -14.00 -9.89
CA GLU A 176 -19.17 -14.55 -8.69
C GLU A 176 -17.71 -14.89 -8.96
N ALA A 177 -16.81 -14.39 -8.11
CA ALA A 177 -15.40 -14.67 -8.15
C ALA A 177 -15.09 -16.04 -7.53
N ALA A 178 -14.20 -16.80 -8.17
CA ALA A 178 -13.62 -18.01 -7.59
C ALA A 178 -12.23 -17.75 -6.99
N GLN A 179 -11.54 -16.73 -7.48
CA GLN A 179 -10.25 -16.29 -6.96
C GLN A 179 -10.19 -14.76 -6.97
N LEU A 180 -9.31 -14.23 -6.14
CA LEU A 180 -9.09 -12.81 -5.98
C LEU A 180 -7.59 -12.53 -5.98
N GLU A 181 -7.12 -11.71 -6.92
CA GLU A 181 -5.81 -11.08 -6.81
C GLU A 181 -5.89 -9.86 -5.91
N VAL A 182 -4.92 -9.72 -5.01
CA VAL A 182 -4.73 -8.54 -4.17
C VAL A 182 -3.32 -8.01 -4.41
N THR A 183 -3.22 -6.83 -5.00
CA THR A 183 -1.95 -6.14 -5.27
C THR A 183 -1.64 -5.20 -4.11
N PRO A 184 -0.53 -5.41 -3.38
CA PRO A 184 -0.14 -4.49 -2.31
C PRO A 184 0.12 -3.06 -2.81
N PRO A 185 0.10 -2.06 -1.92
CA PRO A 185 0.39 -0.69 -2.31
C PRO A 185 1.75 -0.55 -2.99
N ASP A 186 1.81 0.25 -4.07
CA ASP A 186 3.02 0.57 -4.83
C ASP A 186 3.78 -0.67 -5.38
N GLU A 187 3.06 -1.77 -5.58
CA GLU A 187 3.57 -3.02 -6.16
C GLU A 187 2.83 -3.36 -7.46
N TYR A 188 3.46 -4.18 -8.31
CA TYR A 188 2.85 -4.72 -9.53
C TYR A 188 2.53 -6.21 -9.41
N ASP A 189 3.25 -6.94 -8.55
CA ASP A 189 2.95 -8.32 -8.23
C ASP A 189 1.75 -8.40 -7.28
N HIS A 190 1.03 -9.53 -7.31
CA HIS A 190 -0.14 -9.74 -6.47
C HIS A 190 -0.02 -10.96 -5.56
N ARG A 191 -0.97 -11.07 -4.64
CA ARG A 191 -1.28 -12.28 -3.90
C ARG A 191 -2.61 -12.83 -4.36
N LEU A 192 -2.63 -14.11 -4.70
CA LEU A 192 -3.84 -14.80 -5.12
C LEU A 192 -4.49 -15.48 -3.91
N ILE A 193 -5.77 -15.22 -3.70
CA ILE A 193 -6.58 -15.79 -2.62
C ILE A 193 -7.72 -16.57 -3.25
N SER A 194 -7.97 -17.78 -2.77
CA SER A 194 -9.13 -18.56 -3.20
C SER A 194 -10.40 -18.07 -2.49
N VAL A 195 -11.47 -17.87 -3.26
CA VAL A 195 -12.81 -17.57 -2.74
C VAL A 195 -13.50 -18.90 -2.48
N ASN A 196 -13.22 -19.49 -1.30
CA ASN A 196 -13.78 -20.77 -0.89
C ASN A 196 -14.22 -20.70 0.57
N GLY A 197 -15.48 -21.04 0.85
CA GLY A 197 -16.09 -20.89 2.17
C GLY A 197 -16.56 -19.46 2.47
N TRP A 198 -16.51 -18.57 1.47
CA TRP A 198 -17.06 -17.22 1.45
C TRP A 198 -17.44 -16.85 0.01
N SER A 199 -18.15 -15.75 -0.20
CA SER A 199 -18.58 -15.30 -1.53
C SER A 199 -18.11 -13.87 -1.81
N LEU A 200 -17.87 -13.59 -3.08
CA LEU A 200 -17.50 -12.28 -3.59
C LEU A 200 -18.15 -12.13 -4.97
N ALA A 201 -19.28 -11.41 -5.02
CA ALA A 201 -20.01 -11.15 -6.25
C ALA A 201 -20.49 -9.69 -6.34
N PRO A 202 -19.56 -8.72 -6.41
CA PRO A 202 -19.89 -7.30 -6.53
C PRO A 202 -20.76 -7.00 -7.76
N CYS A 203 -21.92 -6.42 -7.51
CA CYS A 203 -22.78 -5.80 -8.51
C CYS A 203 -22.26 -4.41 -8.90
N GLY A 204 -22.98 -3.72 -9.78
CA GLY A 204 -22.62 -2.38 -10.22
C GLY A 204 -21.39 -2.38 -11.14
N GLY A 205 -21.23 -3.41 -11.96
CA GLY A 205 -20.07 -3.54 -12.85
C GLY A 205 -18.78 -3.98 -12.13
N GLY A 206 -18.90 -4.60 -10.95
CA GLY A 206 -17.77 -5.10 -10.19
C GLY A 206 -17.12 -4.07 -9.27
N GLU A 207 -17.86 -3.07 -8.81
CA GLU A 207 -17.31 -2.02 -7.93
C GLU A 207 -16.94 -2.59 -6.55
N ILE A 208 -15.72 -2.29 -6.11
CA ILE A 208 -15.21 -2.67 -4.79
C ILE A 208 -14.56 -1.44 -4.15
N ASP A 209 -15.17 -0.93 -3.10
CA ASP A 209 -14.64 0.17 -2.30
C ASP A 209 -13.63 -0.35 -1.29
N VAL A 210 -12.41 0.18 -1.26
CA VAL A 210 -11.36 -0.29 -0.33
C VAL A 210 -10.93 0.79 0.65
N THR A 211 -10.77 0.40 1.91
CA THR A 211 -10.06 1.23 2.90
C THR A 211 -8.56 1.18 2.63
N PRO A 212 -7.75 2.14 3.12
CA PRO A 212 -6.32 1.93 3.17
C PRO A 212 -5.98 0.78 4.12
N ILE A 213 -4.78 0.23 3.98
CA ILE A 213 -4.26 -0.72 4.96
C ILE A 213 -4.04 0.02 6.28
N ARG A 214 -4.56 -0.55 7.36
CA ARG A 214 -4.43 -0.04 8.73
C ARG A 214 -3.65 -1.03 9.58
N ALA A 215 -2.79 -0.51 10.44
CA ALA A 215 -2.21 -1.30 11.51
C ALA A 215 -3.33 -1.94 12.33
N ALA A 216 -3.08 -3.14 12.87
CA ALA A 216 -3.97 -3.68 13.88
C ALA A 216 -4.12 -2.62 14.98
N GLY A 217 -5.35 -2.21 15.27
CA GLY A 217 -5.61 -1.37 16.44
C GLY A 217 -4.99 -2.06 17.65
N LEU A 218 -4.27 -1.29 18.48
CA LEU A 218 -3.75 -1.83 19.74
C LEU A 218 -4.89 -2.58 20.46
N PRO A 219 -4.70 -3.83 20.89
CA PRO A 219 -5.70 -4.48 21.74
C PRO A 219 -5.81 -3.67 23.04
N GLY A 220 -6.81 -2.79 23.12
CA GLY A 220 -6.97 -1.91 24.27
C GLY A 220 -7.96 -0.77 24.14
N THR A 221 -8.28 -0.26 22.95
CA THR A 221 -9.22 0.87 22.83
C THR A 221 -10.65 0.39 22.59
N ARG A 222 -11.21 -0.28 23.59
CA ARG A 222 -12.66 -0.38 23.73
C ARG A 222 -13.14 1.01 24.16
N LEU A 223 -13.68 1.78 23.23
CA LEU A 223 -14.38 3.02 23.59
C LEU A 223 -15.59 2.62 24.43
N THR A 224 -15.50 2.89 25.74
CA THR A 224 -16.62 2.88 26.68
C THR A 224 -17.40 4.16 26.59
#